data_AF-W0R957-F1
#
_entry.id   AF-W0R957-F1
#
_cell.length_a   1.000
_cell.length_b   1.000
_cell.length_c   1.000
_cell.angle_alpha   90.00
_cell.angle_beta   90.00
_cell.angle_gamma   90.00
#
_symmetry.space_group_name_H-M   'P 1'
#
loop_
_entity.id
_entity.type
_entity.pdbx_description
1 polymer ?
#
loop_
_entity_poly.entity_id
_entity_poly.type
_entity_poly.pdbx_seq_one_letter_code
_entity_poly.pdbx_strand_id
1 'polypeptide(L)'
;MAGILIEGVLFIALVAVAAALVAYGVWTLTPLGRWARQRANRQRLERLAALTCPIHGYHPERDMVRLPNGSVTCPECYAEAFRE
;
A
#
# COMPACT_ATOMS: atom_id res chain seq x y z
N MET A 1 -34.53 -32.67 -18.32
CA MET A 1 -33.72 -31.59 -18.93
C MET A 1 -33.39 -30.49 -17.92
N ALA A 2 -34.39 -29.82 -17.32
CA ALA A 2 -34.15 -28.77 -16.32
C ALA A 2 -33.38 -29.26 -15.06
N GLY A 3 -33.67 -30.46 -14.54
CA GLY A 3 -32.99 -31.00 -13.35
C GLY A 3 -31.48 -31.18 -13.50
N ILE A 4 -31.02 -31.66 -14.66
CA ILE A 4 -29.58 -31.85 -14.96
C ILE A 4 -28.86 -30.50 -15.01
N LEU A 5 -29.51 -29.47 -15.58
CA LEU A 5 -28.95 -28.12 -15.61
C LEU A 5 -28.85 -27.53 -14.20
N ILE A 6 -29.88 -27.69 -13.38
CA ILE A 6 -29.91 -27.17 -11.99
C ILE A 6 -28.81 -27.84 -11.16
N GLU A 7 -28.65 -29.16 -11.27
CA GLU A 7 -27.62 -29.92 -10.56
C GLU A 7 -26.21 -29.47 -10.96
N GLY A 8 -25.96 -29.29 -12.26
CA GLY A 8 -24.68 -28.78 -12.75
C GLY A 8 -24.36 -27.37 -12.26
N VAL A 9 -25.35 -26.47 -12.24
CA VAL A 9 -25.19 -25.10 -11.71
C VAL A 9 -24.89 -25.12 -10.22
N LEU A 10 -25.59 -25.95 -9.44
CA LEU A 10 -25.35 -26.09 -8.00
C LEU A 10 -23.94 -26.61 -7.72
N PHE A 11 -23.45 -27.56 -8.52
CA PHE A 11 -22.08 -28.07 -8.39
C PHE A 11 -21.04 -26.98 -8.65
N ILE A 12 -21.19 -26.20 -9.74
CA ILE A 12 -20.27 -25.09 -10.05
C ILE A 12 -20.32 -24.03 -8.95
N ALA A 13 -21.52 -23.68 -8.47
CA ALA A 13 -21.68 -22.71 -7.39
C ALA A 13 -20.98 -23.19 -6.11
N LEU A 14 -21.11 -24.46 -5.75
CA LEU A 14 -20.45 -25.04 -4.58
C LEU A 14 -18.92 -25.00 -4.71
N VAL A 15 -18.38 -25.34 -5.89
CA VAL A 15 -16.94 -25.26 -6.15
C VAL A 15 -16.44 -23.81 -6.07
N ALA A 16 -17.18 -22.86 -6.64
CA ALA A 16 -16.83 -21.43 -6.59
C ALA A 16 -16.81 -20.91 -5.15
N VAL A 17 -17.81 -21.27 -4.33
CA VAL A 17 -17.88 -20.90 -2.91
C VAL A 17 -16.72 -21.52 -2.14
N ALA A 18 -16.42 -22.80 -2.34
CA ALA A 18 -15.30 -23.47 -1.69
C ALA A 18 -13.96 -22.81 -2.04
N ALA A 19 -13.73 -22.48 -3.32
CA ALA A 19 -12.53 -21.77 -3.76
C ALA A 19 -12.42 -20.38 -3.13
N ALA A 20 -13.52 -19.63 -3.06
CA ALA A 20 -13.57 -18.32 -2.42
C ALA A 20 -13.24 -18.40 -0.92
N LEU A 21 -13.77 -19.40 -0.21
CA LEU A 21 -13.48 -19.61 1.22
C LEU A 21 -12.01 -19.98 1.46
N VAL A 22 -11.43 -20.86 0.62
CA VAL A 22 -10.00 -21.20 0.70
C VAL A 22 -9.15 -19.97 0.44
N ALA A 23 -9.44 -19.20 -0.62
CA ALA A 23 -8.72 -17.97 -0.92
C ALA A 23 -8.83 -16.96 0.24
N TYR A 24 -10.03 -16.77 0.79
CA TYR A 24 -10.25 -15.89 1.94
C TYR A 24 -9.44 -16.35 3.16
N GLY A 25 -9.46 -17.64 3.48
CA GLY A 25 -8.69 -18.22 4.59
C GLY A 25 -7.19 -18.04 4.40
N VAL A 26 -6.68 -18.29 3.19
CA VAL A 26 -5.28 -18.04 2.86
C VAL A 26 -4.93 -16.56 3.07
N TRP A 27 -5.70 -15.63 2.52
CA TRP A 27 -5.40 -14.21 2.62
C TRP A 27 -5.54 -13.62 4.03
N THR A 28 -6.45 -14.15 4.84
CA THR A 28 -6.71 -13.62 6.18
C THR A 28 -5.87 -14.27 7.27
N LEU A 29 -5.70 -15.59 7.23
CA LEU A 29 -5.01 -16.36 8.27
C LEU A 29 -3.51 -16.43 8.03
N THR A 30 -3.06 -16.48 6.78
CA THR A 30 -1.63 -16.60 6.51
C THR A 30 -0.89 -15.28 6.74
N PRO A 31 0.37 -15.34 7.20
CA PRO A 31 1.21 -14.16 7.39
C PRO A 31 1.47 -13.39 6.10
N LEU A 32 1.31 -14.00 4.91
CA LEU A 32 1.52 -13.37 3.61
C LEU A 32 0.56 -12.19 3.37
N GLY A 33 -0.73 -12.34 3.69
CA GLY A 33 -1.71 -11.26 3.55
C GLY A 33 -1.48 -10.11 4.55
N ARG A 34 -0.97 -10.42 5.75
CA ARG A 34 -0.50 -9.41 6.70
C ARG A 34 0.75 -8.70 6.19
N TRP A 35 1.70 -9.43 5.62
CA TRP A 35 2.96 -8.88 5.11
C TRP A 35 2.72 -7.93 3.93
N ALA A 36 1.83 -8.28 3.00
CA ALA A 36 1.44 -7.41 1.90
C ALA A 36 0.83 -6.08 2.40
N ARG A 37 -0.10 -6.15 3.37
CA ARG A 37 -0.70 -4.95 4.00
C ARG A 37 0.33 -4.11 4.75
N GLN A 38 1.23 -4.75 5.50
CA GLN A 38 2.29 -4.06 6.24
C GLN A 38 3.29 -3.39 5.29
N ARG A 39 3.67 -4.06 4.19
CA ARG A 39 4.57 -3.49 3.18
C ARG A 39 3.97 -2.27 2.51
N ALA A 40 2.69 -2.34 2.11
CA ALA A 40 1.99 -1.20 1.55
C ALA A 40 1.90 -0.04 2.55
N ASN A 41 1.59 -0.33 3.82
CA ASN A 41 1.53 0.69 4.86
C ASN A 41 2.91 1.32 5.12
N ARG A 42 3.97 0.51 5.18
CA ARG A 42 5.34 0.98 5.35
C ARG A 42 5.77 1.91 4.22
N GLN A 43 5.49 1.54 2.97
CA GLN A 43 5.78 2.40 1.82
C GLN A 43 5.03 3.73 1.88
N ARG A 44 3.77 3.72 2.35
CA ARG A 44 2.99 4.95 2.55
C ARG A 44 3.60 5.84 3.63
N LEU A 45 4.00 5.26 4.76
CA LEU A 45 4.63 5.98 5.86
C LEU A 45 5.99 6.55 5.45
N GLU A 46 6.81 5.79 4.74
CA GLU A 46 8.11 6.24 4.23
C GLU A 46 7.94 7.44 3.27
N ARG A 47 6.93 7.41 2.39
CA ARG A 47 6.61 8.57 1.55
C ARG A 47 6.17 9.79 2.36
N LEU A 48 5.31 9.61 3.37
CA LEU A 48 4.86 10.72 4.21
C LEU A 48 6.01 11.31 5.04
N ALA A 49 6.88 10.46 5.58
CA ALA A 49 8.08 10.88 6.28
C ALA A 49 9.04 11.65 5.37
N ALA A 50 9.20 11.20 4.11
CA ALA A 50 10.01 11.91 3.13
C ALA A 50 9.47 13.30 2.78
N LEU A 51 8.17 13.54 2.96
CA LEU A 51 7.49 14.82 2.74
C LEU A 51 7.35 15.67 4.01
N THR A 52 7.78 15.15 5.15
CA THR A 52 7.64 15.84 6.43
C THR A 52 9.02 16.20 6.95
N CYS A 53 9.32 17.50 6.95
CA CYS A 53 10.46 18.03 7.68
C CYS A 53 10.20 17.89 9.19
N PRO A 54 11.16 17.37 9.99
CA PRO A 54 11.01 17.31 11.43
C PRO A 54 10.98 18.69 12.13
N ILE A 55 11.40 19.76 11.44
CA ILE A 55 11.46 21.13 11.96
C ILE A 55 10.26 21.94 11.48
N HIS A 56 10.02 21.98 10.16
CA HIS A 56 9.01 22.85 9.52
C HIS A 56 7.69 22.14 9.20
N GLY A 57 7.63 20.82 9.36
CA GLY A 57 6.43 20.02 9.16
C GLY A 57 6.23 19.54 7.73
N TYR A 58 4.98 19.37 7.31
CA TYR A 58 4.63 18.76 6.04
C TYR A 58 4.81 19.72 4.86
N HIS A 59 5.42 19.24 3.77
CA HIS A 59 5.52 19.92 2.49
C HIS A 59 5.05 19.01 1.35
N PRO A 60 4.36 19.56 0.33
CA PRO A 60 3.97 18.77 -0.82
C PRO A 60 5.20 18.40 -1.67
N GLU A 61 5.15 17.25 -2.33
CA GLU A 61 6.29 16.67 -3.06
C GLU A 61 6.90 17.62 -4.12
N ARG A 62 6.08 18.48 -4.72
CA ARG A 62 6.51 19.47 -5.72
C ARG A 62 7.36 20.60 -5.15
N ASP A 63 7.25 20.89 -3.86
CA ASP A 63 7.93 22.00 -3.21
C ASP A 63 9.22 21.53 -2.52
N MET A 64 9.46 20.22 -2.50
CA MET A 64 10.65 19.61 -1.92
C MET A 64 11.88 19.78 -2.82
N VAL A 65 13.02 20.09 -2.21
CA VAL A 65 14.28 20.34 -2.92
C VAL A 65 15.12 19.06 -2.96
N ARG A 66 15.57 18.67 -4.16
CA ARG A 66 16.50 17.56 -4.36
C ARG A 66 17.94 18.04 -4.29
N LEU A 67 18.73 17.46 -3.39
CA LEU A 67 20.15 17.76 -3.25
C LEU A 67 20.99 16.97 -4.26
N PRO A 68 22.23 17.41 -4.54
CA PRO A 68 23.16 16.72 -5.44
C PRO A 68 23.55 15.30 -4.99
N ASN A 69 23.47 15.03 -3.69
CA ASN A 69 23.69 13.70 -3.11
C ASN A 69 22.48 12.75 -3.29
N GLY A 70 21.39 13.22 -3.90
CA GLY A 70 20.16 12.47 -4.11
C GLY A 70 19.15 12.51 -2.94
N SER A 71 19.48 13.15 -1.81
CA SER A 71 18.53 13.33 -0.71
C SER A 71 17.50 14.42 -1.03
N VAL A 72 16.38 14.41 -0.31
CA VAL A 72 15.30 15.41 -0.45
C VAL A 72 15.21 16.21 0.85
N THR A 73 15.08 17.53 0.76
CA THR A 73 14.94 18.44 1.91
C THR A 73 13.78 19.41 1.71
N CYS A 74 13.26 20.01 2.79
CA CYS A 74 12.26 21.07 2.67
C CYS A 74 12.89 22.39 2.19
N PRO A 75 12.10 23.26 1.54
CA PRO A 75 12.63 24.51 1.00
C PRO A 75 13.15 25.47 2.08
N GLU A 76 12.64 25.40 3.30
CA GLU A 76 13.04 26.23 4.43
C GLU A 76 14.43 25.83 4.94
N CYS A 77 14.65 24.55 5.26
CA CYS A 77 15.99 24.07 5.64
C CYS A 77 17.03 24.31 4.55
N TYR A 78 16.62 24.21 3.27
CA TYR A 78 17.49 24.56 2.17
C TYR A 78 17.83 26.06 2.20
N ALA A 79 16.82 26.94 2.27
CA ALA A 79 17.06 28.38 2.29
C ALA A 79 17.88 28.84 3.52
N GLU A 80 17.72 28.19 4.67
CA GLU A 80 18.50 28.43 5.88
C GLU A 80 19.98 28.08 5.68
N ALA A 81 20.27 26.89 5.13
CA ALA A 81 21.64 26.41 4.92
C ALA A 81 22.46 27.22 3.88
N PHE A 82 21.80 27.96 2.99
CA PHE A 82 22.46 28.79 1.97
C PHE A 82 22.45 30.29 2.30
N ARG A 83 21.87 30.70 3.43
CA ARG A 83 21.89 32.10 3.92
C ARG A 83 23.07 32.41 4.84
N GLU A 84 23.93 31.44 5.12
CA GLU A 84 25.14 31.57 5.94
C GLU A 84 26.35 32.04 5.13
#